data_AF-A0A8R1EEL5-F1
#
_entry.id   AF-A0A8R1EEL5-F1
#
_cell.length_a   1.000
_cell.length_b   1.000
_cell.length_c   1.000
_cell.angle_alpha   90.00
_cell.angle_beta   90.00
_cell.angle_gamma   90.00
#
_symmetry.space_group_name_H-M   'P 1'
#
loop_
_entity.id
_entity.type
_entity.pdbx_description
1 polymer ?
#
loop_
_entity_poly.entity_id
_entity_poly.type
_entity_poly.pdbx_seq_one_letter_code
_entity_poly.pdbx_strand_id
1 'polypeptide(L)'
;MKSSPHRPSIELLFKRGLGSAEIARRLQISSSTVRNVVAAIKKRGDASEVKKSGRPRSVNTRNTRAIIKKRIIRNDGLSLNRMASQLGIARSTVQSIVKNDLKLKSYKLRRGQYLSDKSKAMRLEKCRKLLQHFQVRRVSDVIWTDEKIFTIEPLPNRQNQRQLLSKDDSMSPKRRLAHNRLFPKSVMVWAGITATGKTPLVFIERNVKINSEVYQKIVLMDNFPDLNPMDFSVWGMLEGKIAGKVFATVDDLKAALEVAWASIDDGYLRRTVNSVKKRLRACVKARGSNFEILL
;
A
#
# COMPACT_ATOMS: atom_id res chain seq x y z
N MET A 1 -19.47 -40.60 11.21
CA MET A 1 -19.37 -41.77 10.30
C MET A 1 -18.64 -41.37 9.02
N LYS A 2 -17.43 -41.91 8.83
CA LYS A 2 -16.67 -41.88 7.58
C LYS A 2 -17.36 -42.78 6.54
N SER A 3 -17.20 -42.53 5.25
CA SER A 3 -17.80 -43.40 4.23
C SER A 3 -17.06 -44.75 4.15
N SER A 4 -17.68 -45.75 3.53
CA SER A 4 -17.07 -47.08 3.38
C SER A 4 -15.80 -47.00 2.52
N PRO A 5 -14.69 -47.62 2.92
CA PRO A 5 -13.46 -47.62 2.13
C PRO A 5 -13.61 -48.38 0.80
N HIS A 6 -14.64 -49.21 0.65
CA HIS A 6 -14.87 -50.06 -0.52
C HIS A 6 -15.61 -49.36 -1.68
N ARG A 7 -15.89 -48.06 -1.58
CA ARG A 7 -16.64 -47.33 -2.63
C ARG A 7 -16.02 -47.41 -4.03
N PRO A 8 -14.69 -47.26 -4.22
CA PRO A 8 -14.07 -47.40 -5.54
C PRO A 8 -14.21 -48.83 -6.09
N SER A 9 -14.08 -49.84 -5.24
CA SER A 9 -14.23 -51.25 -5.63
C SER A 9 -15.68 -51.58 -6.02
N ILE A 10 -16.66 -51.02 -5.30
CA ILE A 10 -18.08 -51.15 -5.65
C ILE A 10 -18.36 -50.49 -7.00
N GLU A 11 -17.80 -49.30 -7.25
CA GLU A 11 -17.97 -48.58 -8.52
C GLU A 11 -17.40 -49.37 -9.71
N LEU A 12 -16.19 -49.91 -9.57
CA LEU A 12 -15.55 -50.72 -10.60
C LEU A 12 -16.37 -51.98 -10.92
N LEU A 13 -16.78 -52.73 -9.90
CA LEU A 13 -17.55 -53.97 -10.10
C LEU A 13 -18.95 -53.70 -10.65
N PHE A 14 -19.57 -52.59 -10.25
CA PHE A 14 -20.86 -52.17 -10.79
C PHE A 14 -20.74 -51.75 -12.27
N LYS A 15 -19.70 -51.00 -12.64
CA LYS A 15 -19.42 -50.64 -14.06
C LYS A 15 -19.10 -51.87 -14.93
N ARG A 16 -18.57 -52.94 -14.33
CA ARG A 16 -18.36 -54.25 -14.99
C ARG A 16 -19.65 -55.10 -15.10
N GLY A 17 -20.80 -54.57 -14.71
CA GLY A 17 -22.10 -55.23 -14.88
C GLY A 17 -22.48 -56.21 -13.77
N LEU A 18 -21.73 -56.28 -12.66
CA LEU A 18 -22.07 -57.20 -11.57
C LEU A 18 -23.29 -56.69 -10.77
N GLY A 19 -24.18 -57.61 -10.42
CA GLY A 19 -25.33 -57.35 -9.55
C GLY A 19 -24.91 -57.01 -8.11
N SER A 20 -25.70 -56.19 -7.42
CA SER A 20 -25.36 -55.71 -6.07
C SER A 20 -25.18 -56.82 -5.02
N ALA A 21 -25.89 -57.95 -5.16
CA ALA A 21 -25.74 -59.11 -4.27
C ALA A 21 -24.40 -59.84 -4.48
N GLU A 22 -23.93 -59.92 -5.72
CA GLU A 22 -22.63 -60.49 -6.07
C GLU A 22 -21.49 -59.60 -5.56
N ILE A 23 -21.63 -58.28 -5.70
CA ILE A 23 -20.66 -57.30 -5.19
C ILE A 23 -20.57 -57.38 -3.66
N ALA A 24 -21.69 -57.52 -2.96
CA ALA A 24 -21.72 -57.64 -1.50
C ALA A 24 -21.00 -58.91 -1.02
N ARG A 25 -21.21 -60.05 -1.70
CA ARG A 25 -20.51 -61.31 -1.41
C ARG A 25 -19.01 -61.22 -1.67
N ARG A 26 -18.59 -60.69 -2.83
CA ARG A 26 -17.16 -60.58 -3.20
C ARG A 26 -16.37 -59.66 -2.29
N LEU A 27 -16.97 -58.55 -1.88
CA LEU A 27 -16.30 -57.56 -1.04
C LEU A 27 -16.53 -57.80 0.47
N GLN A 28 -17.30 -58.83 0.84
CA GLN A 28 -17.68 -59.14 2.23
C GLN A 28 -18.21 -57.92 3.02
N ILE A 29 -19.05 -57.11 2.37
CA ILE A 29 -19.64 -55.90 2.95
C ILE A 29 -21.16 -55.99 2.96
N SER A 30 -21.79 -55.23 3.86
CA SER A 30 -23.24 -55.20 3.96
C SER A 30 -23.91 -54.84 2.63
N SER A 31 -24.92 -55.63 2.27
CA SER A 31 -25.76 -55.41 1.08
C SER A 31 -26.43 -54.04 1.07
N SER A 32 -26.70 -53.44 2.23
CA SER A 32 -27.25 -52.09 2.31
C SER A 32 -26.23 -51.03 1.89
N THR A 33 -24.95 -51.20 2.23
CA THR A 33 -23.85 -50.33 1.79
C THR A 33 -23.69 -50.38 0.27
N VAL A 34 -23.69 -51.57 -0.33
CA VAL A 34 -23.59 -51.73 -1.79
C VAL A 34 -24.78 -51.08 -2.48
N ARG A 35 -26.02 -51.32 -2.02
CA ARG A 35 -27.22 -50.69 -2.57
C ARG A 35 -27.18 -49.17 -2.48
N ASN A 36 -26.77 -48.61 -1.33
CA ASN A 36 -26.66 -47.16 -1.14
C ASN A 36 -25.61 -46.52 -2.05
N VAL A 37 -24.47 -47.20 -2.28
CA VAL A 37 -23.41 -46.72 -3.18
C VAL A 37 -23.86 -46.82 -4.64
N VAL A 38 -24.44 -47.93 -5.06
CA VAL A 38 -24.97 -48.12 -6.42
C VAL A 38 -26.08 -47.11 -6.74
N ALA A 39 -26.99 -46.84 -5.79
CA ALA A 39 -28.00 -45.80 -5.95
C ALA A 39 -27.38 -44.40 -6.10
N ALA A 40 -26.29 -44.11 -5.38
CA ALA A 40 -25.55 -42.85 -5.54
C ALA A 40 -24.87 -42.75 -6.92
N ILE A 41 -24.23 -43.83 -7.39
CA ILE A 41 -23.61 -43.92 -8.73
C ILE A 41 -24.66 -43.71 -9.83
N LYS A 42 -25.82 -44.39 -9.74
CA LYS A 42 -26.92 -44.22 -10.71
C LYS A 42 -27.46 -42.79 -10.76
N LYS A 43 -27.45 -42.07 -9.64
CA LYS A 43 -27.97 -40.69 -9.54
C LYS A 43 -26.97 -39.62 -9.96
N ARG A 44 -25.67 -39.82 -9.74
CA ARG A 44 -24.63 -38.78 -9.89
C ARG A 44 -23.53 -39.12 -10.89
N GLY A 45 -23.43 -40.37 -11.33
CA GLY A 45 -22.42 -40.86 -12.26
C GLY A 45 -21.14 -41.41 -11.61
N ASP A 46 -20.93 -41.18 -10.31
CA ASP A 46 -19.74 -41.62 -9.58
C ASP A 46 -20.05 -42.08 -8.15
N ALA A 47 -19.10 -42.78 -7.50
CA ALA A 47 -19.21 -43.18 -6.11
C ALA A 47 -18.58 -42.17 -5.13
N SER A 48 -18.26 -40.94 -5.58
CA SER A 48 -17.50 -39.97 -4.80
C SER A 48 -18.21 -39.56 -3.50
N GLU A 49 -17.43 -39.17 -2.50
CA GLU A 49 -17.99 -38.66 -1.25
C GLU A 49 -18.61 -37.28 -1.44
N VAL A 50 -19.86 -37.15 -1.02
CA VAL A 50 -20.54 -35.87 -0.94
C VAL A 50 -20.17 -35.20 0.36
N LYS A 51 -19.64 -33.97 0.30
CA LYS A 51 -19.48 -33.14 1.50
C LYS A 51 -20.84 -32.99 2.18
N LYS A 52 -20.95 -33.50 3.41
CA LYS A 52 -22.14 -33.31 4.23
C LYS A 52 -22.36 -31.82 4.46
N SER A 53 -23.61 -31.38 4.39
CA SER A 53 -23.98 -30.03 4.80
C SER A 53 -23.64 -29.86 6.28
N GLY A 54 -22.77 -28.92 6.60
CA GLY A 54 -22.47 -28.57 7.98
C GLY A 54 -23.67 -27.95 8.68
N ARG A 55 -23.52 -27.67 9.98
CA ARG A 55 -24.54 -26.97 10.79
C ARG A 55 -24.99 -25.69 10.07
N PRO A 56 -26.31 -25.46 9.90
CA PRO A 56 -26.82 -24.21 9.34
C PRO A 56 -26.29 -23.00 10.12
N ARG A 57 -25.84 -21.97 9.40
CA ARG A 57 -25.38 -20.72 10.02
C ARG A 57 -26.59 -19.87 10.38
N SER A 58 -26.81 -19.62 11.66
CA SER A 58 -27.96 -18.82 12.16
C SER A 58 -27.75 -17.32 11.99
N VAL A 59 -26.55 -16.81 12.32
CA VAL A 59 -26.27 -15.36 12.30
C VAL A 59 -25.60 -14.92 10.99
N ASN A 60 -24.64 -15.69 10.50
CA ASN A 60 -23.93 -15.43 9.24
C ASN A 60 -24.71 -16.00 8.04
N THR A 61 -25.90 -15.42 7.80
CA THR A 61 -26.78 -15.75 6.68
C THR A 61 -26.44 -14.92 5.44
N ARG A 62 -26.98 -15.33 4.27
CA ARG A 62 -26.85 -14.58 3.02
C ARG A 62 -27.40 -13.15 3.16
N ASN A 63 -28.49 -12.96 3.90
CA ASN A 63 -29.09 -11.66 4.14
C ASN A 63 -28.17 -10.76 4.98
N THR A 64 -27.64 -11.28 6.10
CA THR A 64 -26.69 -10.54 6.96
C THR A 64 -25.46 -10.08 6.18
N ARG A 65 -24.92 -10.93 5.29
CA ARG A 65 -23.81 -10.57 4.40
C ARG A 65 -24.18 -9.44 3.43
N ALA A 66 -25.38 -9.49 2.84
CA ALA A 66 -25.85 -8.46 1.93
C ALA A 66 -26.04 -7.11 2.63
N ILE A 67 -26.58 -7.11 3.85
CA ILE A 67 -26.73 -5.90 4.68
C ILE A 67 -25.36 -5.30 5.00
N ILE A 68 -24.42 -6.11 5.48
CA ILE A 68 -23.04 -5.67 5.80
C ILE A 68 -22.37 -5.10 4.55
N LYS A 69 -22.47 -5.79 3.40
CA LYS A 69 -21.92 -5.31 2.12
C LYS A 69 -22.50 -3.95 1.71
N LYS A 70 -23.83 -3.78 1.79
CA LYS A 70 -24.50 -2.50 1.47
C LYS A 70 -24.11 -1.37 2.44
N ARG A 71 -23.83 -1.67 3.71
CA ARG A 71 -23.35 -0.65 4.67
C ARG A 71 -21.93 -0.20 4.34
N ILE A 72 -21.04 -1.13 4.01
CA ILE A 72 -19.65 -0.82 3.64
C ILE A 72 -19.59 -0.03 2.33
N ILE A 73 -20.38 -0.38 1.32
CA ILE A 73 -20.41 0.37 0.05
C ILE A 73 -20.85 1.82 0.26
N ARG A 74 -21.75 2.08 1.20
CA ARG A 74 -22.20 3.44 1.53
C ARG A 74 -21.18 4.23 2.33
N ASN A 75 -20.46 3.57 3.23
CA ASN A 75 -19.42 4.18 4.07
C ASN A 75 -18.38 3.11 4.43
N ASP A 76 -17.20 3.21 3.83
CA ASP A 76 -16.08 2.30 4.00
C ASP A 76 -15.22 2.62 5.25
N GLY A 77 -15.46 3.76 5.91
CA GLY A 77 -14.85 4.18 7.17
C GLY A 77 -15.55 3.68 8.44
N LEU A 78 -16.48 2.73 8.34
CA LEU A 78 -17.27 2.26 9.47
C LEU A 78 -16.47 1.37 10.44
N SER A 79 -16.69 1.59 11.75
CA SER A 79 -16.21 0.70 12.80
C SER A 79 -16.98 -0.63 12.81
N LEU A 80 -16.25 -1.75 12.79
CA LEU A 80 -16.84 -3.09 12.92
C LEU A 80 -17.61 -3.25 14.25
N ASN A 81 -17.17 -2.57 15.32
CA ASN A 81 -17.86 -2.58 16.61
C ASN A 81 -19.22 -1.87 16.51
N ARG A 82 -19.25 -0.70 15.86
CA ARG A 82 -20.51 0.05 15.64
C ARG A 82 -21.48 -0.75 14.78
N MET A 83 -20.96 -1.40 13.73
CA MET A 83 -21.76 -2.26 12.86
C MET A 83 -22.33 -3.47 13.61
N ALA A 84 -21.55 -4.09 14.48
CA ALA A 84 -21.96 -5.21 15.32
C ALA A 84 -23.10 -4.82 16.27
N SER A 85 -22.94 -3.70 16.99
CA SER A 85 -23.95 -3.17 17.90
C SER A 85 -25.27 -2.85 17.18
N GLN A 86 -25.22 -2.18 16.04
CA GLN A 86 -26.43 -1.84 15.26
C GLN A 86 -27.15 -3.04 14.63
N LEU A 87 -26.46 -4.18 14.48
CA LEU A 87 -27.03 -5.40 13.94
C LEU A 87 -27.40 -6.41 15.05
N GLY A 88 -27.10 -6.10 16.32
CA GLY A 88 -27.32 -7.02 17.43
C GLY A 88 -26.52 -8.32 17.33
N ILE A 89 -25.34 -8.31 16.69
CA ILE A 89 -24.52 -9.51 16.49
C ILE A 89 -23.12 -9.33 17.07
N ALA A 90 -22.47 -10.44 17.43
CA ALA A 90 -21.11 -10.40 17.94
C ALA A 90 -20.13 -9.82 16.91
N ARG A 91 -19.19 -8.97 17.36
CA ARG A 91 -18.19 -8.35 16.49
C ARG A 91 -17.31 -9.36 15.75
N SER A 92 -16.99 -10.49 16.38
CA SER A 92 -16.26 -11.60 15.73
C SER A 92 -16.98 -12.11 14.48
N THR A 93 -18.33 -12.11 14.49
CA THR A 93 -19.14 -12.51 13.34
C THR A 93 -19.05 -11.49 12.21
N VAL A 94 -19.17 -10.20 12.51
CA VAL A 94 -18.98 -9.12 11.52
C VAL A 94 -17.59 -9.20 10.91
N GLN A 95 -16.56 -9.36 11.75
CA GLN A 95 -15.17 -9.49 11.29
C GLN A 95 -14.97 -10.70 10.38
N SER A 96 -15.55 -11.86 10.73
CA SER A 96 -15.49 -13.07 9.91
C SER A 96 -16.19 -12.88 8.56
N ILE A 97 -17.37 -12.23 8.54
CA ILE A 97 -18.07 -11.91 7.30
C ILE A 97 -17.23 -11.00 6.41
N VAL A 98 -16.70 -9.92 6.95
CA VAL A 98 -15.88 -8.95 6.21
C VAL A 98 -14.62 -9.63 5.64
N LYS A 99 -13.88 -10.38 6.46
CA LYS A 99 -12.61 -11.00 6.07
C LYS A 99 -12.79 -12.24 5.17
N ASN A 100 -13.66 -13.17 5.55
CA ASN A 100 -13.72 -14.51 4.97
C ASN A 100 -14.76 -14.61 3.86
N ASP A 101 -15.92 -13.95 4.02
CA ASP A 101 -17.02 -14.04 3.05
C ASP A 101 -16.96 -12.90 2.02
N LEU A 102 -16.67 -11.66 2.43
CA LEU A 102 -16.55 -10.49 1.53
C LEU A 102 -15.13 -10.26 1.01
N LYS A 103 -14.13 -10.94 1.58
CA LYS A 103 -12.70 -10.80 1.21
C LYS A 103 -12.15 -9.38 1.36
N LEU A 104 -12.72 -8.60 2.26
CA LEU A 104 -12.27 -7.24 2.56
C LEU A 104 -11.26 -7.22 3.70
N LYS A 105 -10.34 -6.26 3.65
CA LYS A 105 -9.33 -6.01 4.69
C LYS A 105 -9.38 -4.55 5.09
N SER A 106 -9.06 -4.28 6.36
CA SER A 106 -8.90 -2.92 6.87
C SER A 106 -7.49 -2.41 6.58
N TYR A 107 -7.39 -1.21 6.03
CA TYR A 107 -6.13 -0.54 5.74
C TYR A 107 -6.12 0.83 6.44
N LYS A 108 -4.94 1.27 6.88
CA LYS A 108 -4.77 2.63 7.41
C LYS A 108 -4.94 3.62 6.26
N LEU A 109 -5.75 4.66 6.48
CA LEU A 109 -5.82 5.79 5.54
C LEU A 109 -4.43 6.42 5.42
N ARG A 110 -3.99 6.64 4.18
CA ARG A 110 -2.75 7.35 3.90
C ARG A 110 -3.01 8.85 3.95
N ARG A 111 -2.05 9.61 4.46
CA ARG A 111 -2.07 11.07 4.34
C ARG A 111 -1.73 11.42 2.88
N GLY A 112 -2.42 12.40 2.33
CA GLY A 112 -2.17 12.93 0.99
C GLY A 112 -2.62 14.38 0.92
N GLN A 113 -2.09 15.12 -0.05
CA GLN A 113 -2.49 16.51 -0.25
C GLN A 113 -3.93 16.56 -0.77
N TYR A 114 -4.70 17.51 -0.26
CA TYR A 114 -6.02 17.82 -0.80
C TYR A 114 -5.86 18.50 -2.17
N LEU A 115 -6.56 17.99 -3.18
CA LEU A 115 -6.59 18.58 -4.51
C LEU A 115 -8.03 18.98 -4.85
N SER A 116 -8.23 20.26 -5.14
CA SER A 116 -9.48 20.75 -5.70
C SER A 116 -9.68 20.20 -7.11
N ASP A 117 -10.92 20.17 -7.59
CA ASP A 117 -11.20 19.66 -8.94
C ASP A 117 -10.57 20.54 -10.04
N LYS A 118 -10.45 21.86 -9.79
CA LYS A 118 -9.67 22.77 -10.64
C LYS A 118 -8.19 22.36 -10.70
N SER A 119 -7.58 22.06 -9.56
CA SER A 119 -6.18 21.61 -9.51
C SER A 119 -5.99 20.27 -10.22
N LYS A 120 -6.94 19.32 -10.09
CA LYS A 120 -6.91 18.04 -10.82
C LYS A 120 -6.99 18.24 -12.33
N ALA A 121 -7.88 19.11 -12.81
CA ALA A 121 -8.01 19.41 -14.23
C ALA A 121 -6.72 20.02 -14.80
N MET A 122 -6.16 21.01 -14.11
CA MET A 122 -4.88 21.63 -14.49
C MET A 122 -3.73 20.61 -14.49
N ARG A 123 -3.69 19.71 -13.49
CA ARG A 123 -2.73 18.59 -13.41
C ARG A 123 -2.82 17.70 -14.63
N LEU A 124 -4.02 17.26 -14.97
CA LEU A 124 -4.27 16.37 -16.10
C LEU A 124 -3.82 17.01 -17.42
N GLU A 125 -4.17 18.28 -17.63
CA GLU A 125 -3.80 19.01 -18.84
C GLU A 125 -2.28 19.15 -18.96
N LYS A 126 -1.61 19.63 -17.91
CA LYS A 126 -0.15 19.78 -17.89
C LYS A 126 0.57 18.44 -18.10
N CYS A 127 0.09 17.36 -17.47
CA CYS A 127 0.69 16.03 -17.66
C CYS A 127 0.57 15.53 -19.11
N ARG A 128 -0.57 15.78 -19.78
CA ARG A 128 -0.75 15.44 -21.19
C ARG A 128 0.20 16.23 -22.09
N LYS A 129 0.31 17.54 -21.88
CA LYS A 129 1.22 18.43 -22.61
C LYS A 129 2.69 17.99 -22.43
N LEU A 130 3.10 17.70 -21.19
CA LEU A 130 4.45 17.19 -20.91
C LEU A 130 4.71 15.83 -21.57
N LEU A 131 3.75 14.91 -21.54
CA LEU A 131 3.90 13.62 -22.22
C LEU A 131 4.08 13.77 -23.74
N GLN A 132 3.33 14.68 -24.37
CA GLN A 132 3.50 14.99 -25.80
C GLN A 132 4.88 15.59 -26.08
N HIS A 133 5.30 16.57 -25.28
CA HIS A 133 6.64 17.16 -25.40
C HIS A 133 7.75 16.10 -25.28
N PHE A 134 7.58 15.12 -24.39
CA PHE A 134 8.52 14.02 -24.21
C PHE A 134 8.40 12.86 -25.20
N GLN A 135 7.53 12.97 -26.22
CA GLN A 135 7.60 12.12 -27.41
C GLN A 135 8.70 12.60 -28.37
N VAL A 136 8.91 13.92 -28.44
CA VAL A 136 9.92 14.54 -29.31
C VAL A 136 11.25 14.71 -28.60
N ARG A 137 11.24 15.19 -27.34
CA ARG A 137 12.44 15.38 -26.53
C ARG A 137 12.64 14.26 -25.52
N ARG A 138 13.90 13.98 -25.15
CA ARG A 138 14.19 13.02 -24.10
C ARG A 138 14.06 13.69 -22.73
N VAL A 139 13.53 12.95 -21.77
CA VAL A 139 13.43 13.41 -20.38
C VAL A 139 14.81 13.52 -19.73
N SER A 140 15.79 12.79 -20.26
CA SER A 140 17.19 12.87 -19.84
C SER A 140 17.83 14.23 -20.06
N ASP A 141 17.31 15.01 -21.02
CA ASP A 141 17.87 16.30 -21.43
C ASP A 141 17.30 17.46 -20.58
N VAL A 142 16.42 17.16 -19.62
CA VAL A 142 15.82 18.14 -18.72
C VAL A 142 16.65 18.30 -17.46
N ILE A 143 16.93 19.56 -17.11
CA ILE A 143 17.46 19.93 -15.80
C ILE A 143 16.29 20.13 -14.85
N TRP A 144 16.31 19.40 -13.73
CA TRP A 144 15.30 19.47 -12.67
C TRP A 144 15.92 20.19 -11.48
N THR A 145 15.30 21.28 -11.04
CA THR A 145 15.78 22.11 -9.93
C THR A 145 14.71 22.22 -8.85
N ASP A 146 15.14 22.42 -7.61
CA ASP A 146 14.22 22.65 -6.50
C ASP A 146 14.97 23.18 -5.25
N GLU A 147 14.20 23.63 -4.26
CA GLU A 147 14.67 24.07 -2.96
C GLU A 147 14.08 23.29 -1.81
N LYS A 148 14.92 23.02 -0.81
CA LYS A 148 14.46 22.38 0.42
C LYS A 148 15.11 22.96 1.66
N ILE A 149 14.32 23.07 2.72
CA ILE A 149 14.80 23.45 4.04
C ILE A 149 15.22 22.19 4.81
N PHE A 150 16.45 22.17 5.31
CA PHE A 150 16.99 21.16 6.22
C PHE A 150 17.21 21.75 7.61
N THR A 151 16.88 20.98 8.66
CA THR A 151 17.01 21.40 10.06
C THR A 151 18.14 20.65 10.77
N ILE A 152 18.85 21.31 11.69
CA ILE A 152 19.94 20.69 12.48
C ILE A 152 19.44 19.56 13.40
N GLU A 153 18.18 19.65 13.82
CA GLU A 153 17.49 18.64 14.60
C GLU A 153 16.59 17.85 13.65
N PRO A 154 16.77 16.53 13.51
CA PRO A 154 15.87 15.72 12.73
C PRO A 154 14.51 15.69 13.43
N LEU A 155 13.43 15.85 12.66
CA LEU A 155 12.09 15.65 13.20
C LEU A 155 12.00 14.22 13.77
N PRO A 156 11.59 14.05 15.04
CA PRO A 156 11.56 12.74 15.65
C PRO A 156 10.59 11.83 14.89
N ASN A 157 11.13 10.81 14.22
CA ASN A 157 10.31 9.79 13.57
C ASN A 157 9.71 8.91 14.66
N ARG A 158 8.49 9.24 15.07
CA ARG A 158 7.68 8.49 16.05
C ARG A 158 7.41 7.04 15.66
N GLN A 159 7.86 6.51 14.53
CA GLN A 159 7.80 5.08 14.22
C GLN A 159 9.13 4.37 14.50
N ASN A 160 10.25 5.01 14.18
CA ASN A 160 11.58 4.40 14.25
C ASN A 160 12.35 4.75 15.53
N GLN A 161 12.06 5.91 16.13
CA GLN A 161 12.59 6.26 17.45
C GLN A 161 11.74 5.57 18.52
N ARG A 162 12.18 4.38 18.90
CA ARG A 162 11.59 3.54 19.95
C ARG A 162 12.62 3.37 21.06
N GLN A 163 12.15 3.35 22.30
CA GLN A 163 12.93 2.90 23.43
C GLN A 163 12.32 1.58 23.90
N LEU A 164 13.15 0.54 24.02
CA LEU A 164 12.73 -0.71 24.65
C LEU A 164 12.77 -0.49 26.16
N LEU A 165 11.61 -0.62 26.81
CA LEU A 165 11.44 -0.48 28.26
C LEU A 165 10.59 -1.63 28.78
N SER A 166 10.81 -1.99 30.04
CA SER A 166 9.91 -2.84 30.79
C SER A 166 8.55 -2.15 30.97
N LYS A 167 7.49 -2.90 31.29
CA LYS A 167 6.15 -2.33 31.51
C LYS A 167 6.15 -1.34 32.68
N ASP A 168 6.93 -1.64 33.72
CA ASP A 168 7.03 -0.85 34.95
C ASP A 168 7.82 0.45 34.73
N ASP A 169 8.77 0.45 33.79
CA ASP A 169 9.53 1.64 33.41
C ASP A 169 8.80 2.55 32.40
N SER A 170 7.60 2.18 31.93
CA SER A 170 6.88 2.94 30.89
C SER A 170 6.46 4.35 31.29
N MET A 171 6.32 4.59 32.60
CA MET A 171 5.99 5.88 33.21
C MET A 171 7.09 6.39 34.15
N SER A 172 8.29 5.80 34.09
CA SER A 172 9.42 6.20 34.95
C SER A 172 10.33 7.25 34.28
N PRO A 173 11.18 7.95 35.04
CA PRO A 173 12.16 8.90 34.49
C PRO A 173 13.17 8.28 33.51
N LYS A 174 13.28 6.94 33.47
CA LYS A 174 14.11 6.24 32.47
C LYS A 174 13.57 6.42 31.04
N ARG A 175 12.30 6.80 30.89
CA ARG A 175 11.70 7.06 29.58
C ARG A 175 12.24 8.34 28.98
N ARG A 176 12.91 8.21 27.83
CA ARG A 176 13.45 9.34 27.07
C ARG A 176 12.33 10.22 26.55
N LEU A 177 12.45 11.51 26.79
CA LEU A 177 11.63 12.54 26.17
C LEU A 177 12.39 13.06 24.94
N ALA A 178 11.72 13.04 23.79
CA ALA A 178 12.23 13.72 22.60
C ALA A 178 11.87 15.20 22.73
N HIS A 179 12.87 16.05 22.95
CA HIS A 179 12.72 17.49 22.97
C HIS A 179 13.01 18.04 21.57
N ASN A 180 12.09 18.85 21.04
CA ASN A 180 12.34 19.65 19.84
C ASN A 180 12.50 21.10 20.29
N ARG A 181 13.53 21.80 19.82
CA ARG A 181 13.62 23.24 20.06
C ARG A 181 12.50 23.95 19.30
N LEU A 182 11.90 24.98 19.91
CA LEU A 182 11.07 25.93 19.19
C LEU A 182 11.98 26.64 18.17
N PHE A 183 11.65 26.51 16.88
CA PHE A 183 12.41 27.09 15.75
C PHE A 183 13.85 26.55 15.61
N PRO A 184 14.04 25.28 15.23
CA PRO A 184 15.39 24.73 15.02
C PRO A 184 16.14 25.56 13.98
N LYS A 185 17.47 25.66 14.12
CA LYS A 185 18.31 26.26 13.08
C LYS A 185 18.14 25.44 11.80
N SER A 186 18.04 26.12 10.66
CA SER A 186 17.78 25.49 9.38
C SER A 186 18.57 26.19 8.28
N VAL A 187 18.85 25.45 7.21
CA VAL A 187 19.48 25.95 5.99
C VAL A 187 18.56 25.63 4.81
N MET A 188 18.38 26.59 3.90
CA MET A 188 17.71 26.33 2.63
C MET A 188 18.77 25.91 1.61
N VAL A 189 18.47 24.86 0.86
CA VAL A 189 19.39 24.25 -0.09
C VAL A 189 18.71 24.24 -1.44
N TRP A 190 19.38 24.82 -2.44
CA TRP A 190 19.02 24.72 -3.84
C TRP A 190 19.94 23.71 -4.53
N ALA A 191 19.38 22.89 -5.41
CA ALA A 191 20.16 21.98 -6.23
C ALA A 191 19.43 21.64 -7.53
N GLY A 192 20.21 21.22 -8.54
CA GLY A 192 19.72 20.74 -9.81
C GLY A 192 20.28 19.35 -10.16
N ILE A 193 19.48 18.54 -10.86
CA ILE A 193 19.88 17.24 -11.39
C ILE A 193 19.47 17.09 -12.86
N THR A 194 20.20 16.24 -13.57
CA THR A 194 19.83 15.68 -14.88
C THR A 194 19.90 14.15 -14.78
N ALA A 195 19.63 13.43 -15.89
CA ALA A 195 19.80 11.98 -15.91
C ALA A 195 21.26 11.52 -15.85
N THR A 196 22.23 12.42 -16.00
CA THR A 196 23.66 12.10 -16.12
C THR A 196 24.56 12.94 -15.22
N GLY A 197 23.99 13.75 -14.33
CA GLY A 197 24.79 14.60 -13.48
C GLY A 197 23.96 15.46 -12.55
N LYS A 198 24.65 16.20 -11.69
CA LYS A 198 24.08 17.02 -10.62
C LYS A 198 24.90 18.29 -10.44
N THR A 199 24.25 19.39 -10.08
CA THR A 199 24.93 20.65 -9.75
C THR A 199 25.62 20.54 -8.38
N PRO A 200 26.55 21.44 -8.05
CA PRO A 200 26.90 21.68 -6.65
C PRO A 200 25.67 22.08 -5.84
N LEU A 201 25.69 21.81 -4.52
CA LEU A 201 24.67 22.32 -3.60
C LEU A 201 24.90 23.82 -3.40
N VAL A 202 23.81 24.60 -3.45
CA VAL A 202 23.85 26.03 -3.13
C VAL A 202 23.11 26.24 -1.81
N PHE A 203 23.83 26.68 -0.80
CA PHE A 203 23.27 26.98 0.52
C PHE A 203 22.83 28.44 0.58
N ILE A 204 21.53 28.65 0.77
CA ILE A 204 20.93 29.97 0.87
C ILE A 204 20.80 30.34 2.36
N GLU A 205 21.36 31.49 2.72
CA GLU A 205 21.31 32.00 4.09
C GLU A 205 19.92 32.53 4.46
N ARG A 206 19.54 32.34 5.73
CA ARG A 206 18.19 32.58 6.27
C ARG A 206 17.65 34.00 6.10
N ASN A 207 18.48 34.98 5.77
CA ASN A 207 18.12 36.39 5.67
C ASN A 207 17.94 36.88 4.22
N VAL A 208 18.19 36.03 3.22
CA VAL A 208 17.93 36.38 1.82
C VAL A 208 16.48 36.02 1.51
N LYS A 209 15.57 37.01 1.57
CA LYS A 209 14.25 36.86 0.97
C LYS A 209 14.44 36.71 -0.53
N ILE A 210 14.37 35.49 -1.05
CA ILE A 210 14.33 35.27 -2.49
C ILE A 210 13.05 35.93 -2.99
N ASN A 211 13.20 37.05 -3.69
CA ASN A 211 12.09 37.80 -4.25
C ASN A 211 11.30 36.89 -5.18
N SER A 212 10.04 36.62 -4.82
CA SER A 212 9.19 35.62 -5.47
C SER A 212 8.98 35.91 -6.96
N GLU A 213 9.12 37.18 -7.38
CA GLU A 213 8.96 37.63 -8.77
C GLU A 213 10.06 37.11 -9.71
N VAL A 214 11.30 36.99 -9.24
CA VAL A 214 12.43 36.49 -10.06
C VAL A 214 12.34 34.97 -10.20
N TYR A 215 11.91 34.28 -9.14
CA TYR A 215 11.80 32.82 -9.11
C TYR A 215 10.57 32.30 -9.87
N GLN A 216 9.43 33.00 -9.75
CA GLN A 216 8.18 32.68 -10.46
C GLN A 216 8.32 32.75 -11.98
N LYS A 217 9.20 33.61 -12.49
CA LYS A 217 9.39 33.82 -13.93
C LYS A 217 10.30 32.78 -14.59
N ILE A 218 11.15 32.09 -13.81
CA ILE A 218 12.19 31.18 -14.31
C ILE A 218 11.92 29.71 -13.96
N VAL A 219 11.30 29.41 -12.81
CA VAL A 219 11.29 28.04 -12.24
C VAL A 219 9.90 27.40 -12.16
N LEU A 220 8.80 28.17 -12.13
CA LEU A 220 7.50 27.60 -11.77
C LEU A 220 6.70 27.04 -12.94
N MET A 221 6.89 25.74 -13.19
CA MET A 221 5.73 24.88 -13.41
C MET A 221 5.01 24.67 -12.07
N ASP A 222 4.22 25.65 -11.67
CA ASP A 222 3.48 25.62 -10.40
C ASP A 222 2.73 24.30 -10.17
N ASN A 223 3.04 23.70 -9.00
CA ASN A 223 2.22 22.83 -8.15
C ASN A 223 2.31 21.29 -8.22
N PHE A 224 3.37 20.65 -8.73
CA PHE A 224 3.41 19.17 -8.76
C PHE A 224 4.69 18.54 -8.16
N PRO A 225 4.83 18.52 -6.83
CA PRO A 225 5.95 17.86 -6.15
C PRO A 225 6.08 16.37 -6.53
N ASP A 226 4.95 15.71 -6.81
CA ASP A 226 4.91 14.31 -7.20
C ASP A 226 5.40 14.02 -8.62
N LEU A 227 5.74 15.06 -9.39
CA LEU A 227 6.30 14.99 -10.74
C LEU A 227 7.75 15.50 -10.83
N ASN A 228 8.25 16.23 -9.83
CA ASN A 228 9.64 16.69 -9.77
C ASN A 228 10.53 15.61 -9.11
N PRO A 229 11.57 15.08 -9.80
CA PRO A 229 12.46 14.08 -9.21
C PRO A 229 13.22 14.53 -7.97
N MET A 230 13.42 15.86 -7.82
CA MET A 230 13.98 16.43 -6.60
C MET A 230 13.10 16.10 -5.40
N ASP A 231 11.83 16.46 -5.49
CA ASP A 231 10.80 16.25 -4.45
C ASP A 231 10.52 14.77 -4.18
N PHE A 232 10.18 13.99 -5.21
CA PHE A 232 9.66 12.64 -4.98
C PHE A 232 10.75 11.61 -4.65
N SER A 233 12.04 11.94 -4.79
CA SER A 233 13.13 10.97 -4.62
C SER A 233 14.39 11.56 -4.00
N VAL A 234 15.00 12.57 -4.62
CA VAL A 234 16.37 13.00 -4.26
C VAL A 234 16.41 13.60 -2.87
N TRP A 235 15.48 14.48 -2.53
CA TRP A 235 15.38 15.06 -1.21
C TRP A 235 15.13 14.02 -0.12
N GLY A 236 14.23 13.07 -0.36
CA GLY A 236 13.97 11.98 0.58
C GLY A 236 15.20 11.07 0.81
N MET A 237 16.02 10.87 -0.22
CA MET A 237 17.28 10.12 -0.11
C MET A 237 18.31 10.86 0.74
N LEU A 238 18.46 12.18 0.54
CA LEU A 238 19.32 13.01 1.37
C LEU A 238 18.85 13.03 2.83
N GLU A 239 17.55 13.25 3.07
CA GLU A 239 16.96 13.16 4.41
C GLU A 239 17.23 11.80 5.05
N GLY A 240 17.10 10.71 4.29
CA GLY A 240 17.41 9.36 4.76
C GLY A 240 18.86 9.17 5.18
N LYS A 241 19.83 9.76 4.47
CA LYS A 241 21.27 9.66 4.79
C LYS A 241 21.69 10.45 6.03
N ILE A 242 20.97 11.53 6.34
CA ILE A 242 21.22 12.34 7.53
C ILE A 242 20.27 11.99 8.69
N ALA A 243 19.26 11.15 8.44
CA ALA A 243 18.27 10.77 9.45
C ALA A 243 18.93 10.15 10.68
N GLY A 244 18.48 10.57 11.86
CA GLY A 244 18.97 10.07 13.14
C GLY A 244 20.29 10.69 13.62
N LYS A 245 20.93 11.55 12.82
CA LYS A 245 22.08 12.35 13.24
C LYS A 245 21.60 13.68 13.83
N VAL A 246 22.24 14.13 14.90
CA VAL A 246 22.06 15.47 15.46
C VAL A 246 23.30 16.27 15.11
N PHE A 247 23.09 17.45 14.52
CA PHE A 247 24.19 18.34 14.13
C PHE A 247 24.34 19.46 15.16
N ALA A 248 25.58 19.73 15.58
CA ALA A 248 25.85 20.77 16.56
C ALA A 248 25.73 22.17 15.92
N THR A 249 26.21 22.31 14.69
CA THR A 249 26.18 23.55 13.92
C THR A 249 25.48 23.39 12.57
N VAL A 250 25.17 24.51 11.91
CA VAL A 250 24.64 24.51 10.54
C VAL A 250 25.72 24.05 9.56
N ASP A 251 26.98 24.34 9.82
CA ASP A 251 28.07 23.95 8.92
C ASP A 251 28.33 22.44 8.97
N ASP A 252 28.17 21.79 10.14
CA ASP A 252 28.18 20.32 10.23
C ASP A 252 27.06 19.70 9.38
N LEU A 253 25.88 20.32 9.38
CA LEU A 253 24.75 19.89 8.54
C LEU A 253 25.06 20.08 7.05
N LYS A 254 25.66 21.22 6.65
CA LYS A 254 26.08 21.46 5.26
C LYS A 254 27.10 20.43 4.80
N ALA A 255 28.15 20.19 5.59
CA ALA A 255 29.18 19.19 5.27
C ALA A 255 28.58 17.78 5.12
N ALA A 256 27.65 17.40 6.01
CA ALA A 256 26.97 16.11 5.91
C ALA A 256 26.08 16.01 4.65
N LEU A 257 25.42 17.10 4.26
CA LEU A 257 24.65 17.18 3.03
C LEU A 257 25.54 17.07 1.78
N GLU A 258 26.70 17.72 1.76
CA GLU A 258 27.66 17.62 0.67
C GLU A 258 28.19 16.18 0.51
N VAL A 259 28.55 15.52 1.61
CA VAL A 259 28.97 14.10 1.58
C VAL A 259 27.83 13.22 1.07
N ALA A 260 26.61 13.45 1.55
CA ALA A 260 25.44 12.70 1.08
C ALA A 260 25.17 12.95 -0.41
N TRP A 261 25.29 14.19 -0.87
CA TRP A 261 25.12 14.58 -2.27
C TRP A 261 26.17 13.98 -3.18
N ALA A 262 27.44 14.02 -2.79
CA ALA A 262 28.55 13.43 -3.52
C ALA A 262 28.32 11.93 -3.76
N SER A 263 27.78 11.22 -2.77
CA SER A 263 27.51 9.78 -2.85
C SER A 263 26.34 9.36 -3.77
N ILE A 264 25.58 10.31 -4.34
CA ILE A 264 24.53 10.00 -5.31
C ILE A 264 25.16 9.57 -6.64
N ASP A 265 24.90 8.33 -7.08
CA ASP A 265 25.42 7.81 -8.34
C ASP A 265 24.54 8.19 -9.55
N ASP A 266 25.15 8.27 -10.73
CA ASP A 266 24.46 8.59 -11.98
C ASP A 266 23.41 7.54 -12.36
N GLY A 267 23.59 6.28 -11.93
CA GLY A 267 22.60 5.22 -12.10
C GLY A 267 21.31 5.52 -11.35
N TYR A 268 21.41 6.00 -10.10
CA TYR A 268 20.27 6.47 -9.32
C TYR A 268 19.59 7.67 -9.96
N LEU A 269 20.35 8.67 -10.42
CA LEU A 269 19.80 9.84 -11.11
C LEU A 269 19.04 9.45 -12.38
N ARG A 270 19.64 8.61 -13.22
CA ARG A 270 19.03 8.13 -14.47
C ARG A 270 17.74 7.38 -14.22
N ARG A 271 17.70 6.45 -13.25
CA ARG A 271 16.47 5.73 -12.87
C ARG A 271 15.39 6.69 -12.38
N THR A 272 15.77 7.65 -11.54
CA THR A 272 14.90 8.66 -10.94
C THR A 272 14.27 9.55 -12.02
N VAL A 273 15.08 10.13 -12.91
CA VAL A 273 14.61 10.97 -14.02
C VAL A 273 13.76 10.17 -15.02
N ASN A 274 14.16 8.95 -15.39
CA ASN A 274 13.37 8.10 -16.29
C ASN A 274 12.00 7.69 -15.70
N SER A 275 11.88 7.66 -14.38
CA SER A 275 10.60 7.36 -13.70
C SER A 275 9.54 8.45 -13.90
N VAL A 276 9.92 9.68 -14.29
CA VAL A 276 8.99 10.80 -14.53
C VAL A 276 7.94 10.44 -15.58
N LYS A 277 8.32 9.78 -16.69
CA LYS A 277 7.34 9.35 -17.70
C LYS A 277 6.29 8.40 -17.12
N LYS A 278 6.70 7.48 -16.24
CA LYS A 278 5.77 6.55 -15.55
C LYS A 278 4.83 7.33 -14.65
N ARG A 279 5.34 8.30 -13.89
CA ARG A 279 4.55 9.17 -12.99
C ARG A 279 3.54 10.04 -13.74
N LEU A 280 3.95 10.67 -14.85
CA LEU A 280 3.05 11.44 -15.71
C LEU A 280 1.88 10.58 -16.24
N ARG A 281 2.17 9.36 -16.71
CA ARG A 281 1.12 8.42 -17.15
C ARG A 281 0.20 8.01 -16.00
N ALA A 282 0.75 7.77 -14.81
CA ALA A 282 -0.05 7.48 -13.62
C ALA A 282 -0.98 8.65 -13.26
N CYS A 283 -0.49 9.89 -13.34
CA CYS A 283 -1.30 11.09 -13.13
C CYS A 283 -2.44 11.19 -14.16
N VAL A 284 -2.16 10.94 -15.44
CA VAL A 284 -3.20 10.92 -16.48
C VAL A 284 -4.23 9.82 -16.22
N LYS A 285 -3.80 8.62 -15.86
CA LYS A 285 -4.70 7.50 -15.50
C LYS A 285 -5.58 7.85 -14.29
N ALA A 286 -5.03 8.57 -13.31
CA ALA A 286 -5.74 9.06 -12.14
C ALA A 286 -6.57 10.34 -12.41
N ARG A 287 -6.64 10.81 -13.67
CA ARG A 287 -7.33 12.05 -14.07
C ARG A 287 -6.90 13.26 -13.24
N GLY A 288 -5.60 13.37 -12.96
CA GLY A 288 -5.01 14.47 -12.18
C GLY A 288 -5.14 14.33 -10.66
N SER A 289 -5.79 13.28 -10.16
CA SER A 289 -5.84 12.95 -8.72
C SER A 289 -4.49 12.44 -8.21
N ASN A 290 -4.38 12.27 -6.89
CA ASN A 290 -3.22 11.65 -6.24
C ASN A 290 -3.02 10.23 -6.79
N PHE A 291 -1.80 9.91 -7.24
CA PHE A 291 -1.47 8.65 -7.90
C PHE A 291 -0.34 7.87 -7.22
N GLU A 292 0.20 8.34 -6.10
CA GLU A 292 1.28 7.67 -5.37
C GLU A 292 0.94 6.23 -4.96
N ILE A 293 -0.34 5.92 -4.81
CA ILE A 293 -0.84 4.57 -4.50
C ILE A 293 -0.79 3.63 -5.74
N LEU A 294 -0.64 4.20 -6.94
CA LEU A 294 -0.67 3.49 -8.23
C LEU A 294 0.73 3.19 -8.81
N LEU A 295 1.81 3.62 -8.14
CA LEU A 295 3.20 3.51 -8.62
C LEU A 295 3.95 2.31 -8.06
#